data_AF-A0A9E3HB72-F1
#
_entry.id   AF-A0A9E3HB72-F1
#
_cell.length_a   1.000
_cell.length_b   1.000
_cell.length_c   1.000
_cell.angle_alpha   90.00
_cell.angle_beta   90.00
_cell.angle_gamma   90.00
#
_symmetry.space_group_name_H-M   'P 1'
#
loop_
_entity.id
_entity.type
_entity.pdbx_description
1 polymer ?
#
loop_
_entity_poly.entity_id
_entity_poly.type
_entity_poly.pdbx_seq_one_letter_code
_entity_poly.pdbx_strand_id
1 'polypeptide(L)'
;MSRQISHQRKFLRLFDKKAAVIPYKLISILELWRIKLLESVPFIIACAVFLSVISLKSPILLFCLVFGSFVAVIIHKIGHEVNLPKRYIILLQILGVALIFSLFWLDYFAEPAQAQFFKKAEDFFKNTLTQGADTGNNTQAAVSLVFNVLRALYLLYIAVSLIGVINAVRKDEDWQSVARTPLLVVVAVTIADVLTAFVIGDSNSNNQQ
;
A
#
# COMPACT_ATOMS: atom_id res chain seq x y z
N MET A 1 65.38 39.74 -12.28
CA MET A 1 64.21 39.02 -12.85
C MET A 1 64.09 37.57 -12.31
N SER A 2 64.17 37.36 -10.97
CA SER A 2 64.30 36.00 -10.36
C SER A 2 63.25 35.71 -9.25
N ARG A 3 62.54 36.73 -8.74
CA ARG A 3 61.65 36.61 -7.58
C ARG A 3 60.26 36.03 -7.85
N GLN A 4 59.79 36.00 -9.11
CA GLN A 4 58.44 35.50 -9.43
C GLN A 4 58.34 33.97 -9.55
N ILE A 5 59.46 33.27 -9.81
CA ILE A 5 59.45 31.82 -10.09
C ILE A 5 59.30 31.00 -8.79
N SER A 6 59.72 31.51 -7.64
CA SER A 6 59.60 30.77 -6.36
C SER A 6 58.17 30.75 -5.81
N HIS A 7 57.38 31.80 -6.06
CA HIS A 7 56.00 31.91 -5.58
C HIS A 7 55.06 30.92 -6.29
N GLN A 8 55.27 30.71 -7.59
CA GLN A 8 54.51 29.76 -8.40
C GLN A 8 54.72 28.30 -7.94
N ARG A 9 55.96 27.90 -7.62
CA ARG A 9 56.23 26.53 -7.12
C ARG A 9 55.61 26.26 -5.76
N LYS A 10 55.51 27.28 -4.89
CA LYS A 10 54.91 27.14 -3.55
C LYS A 10 53.39 26.97 -3.64
N PHE A 11 52.76 27.65 -4.60
CA PHE A 11 51.32 27.56 -4.87
C PHE A 11 50.95 26.18 -5.45
N LEU A 12 51.73 25.67 -6.41
CA LEU A 12 51.51 24.33 -6.98
C LEU A 12 51.65 23.21 -5.93
N ARG A 13 52.61 23.30 -5.00
CA ARG A 13 52.74 22.32 -3.90
C ARG A 13 51.58 22.34 -2.91
N LEU A 14 50.86 23.46 -2.78
CA LEU A 14 49.67 23.56 -1.92
C LEU A 14 48.44 22.93 -2.58
N PHE A 15 48.33 23.01 -3.91
CA PHE A 15 47.28 22.33 -4.66
C PHE A 15 47.44 20.81 -4.63
N ASP A 16 48.66 20.30 -4.76
CA ASP A 16 48.95 18.87 -4.76
C ASP A 16 48.57 18.19 -3.43
N LYS A 17 48.88 18.83 -2.30
CA LYS A 17 48.54 18.33 -0.96
C LYS A 17 47.03 18.33 -0.68
N LYS A 18 46.28 19.29 -1.21
CA LYS A 18 44.81 19.28 -1.07
C LYS A 18 44.15 18.29 -2.04
N ALA A 19 44.70 18.12 -3.24
CA ALA A 19 44.19 17.17 -4.22
C ALA A 19 44.33 15.71 -3.78
N ALA A 20 45.37 15.35 -3.02
CA ALA A 20 45.53 13.99 -2.48
C ALA A 20 44.62 13.68 -1.27
N VAL A 21 44.12 14.70 -0.57
CA VAL A 21 43.30 14.54 0.65
C VAL A 21 41.80 14.37 0.36
N ILE A 22 41.33 14.87 -0.78
CA ILE A 22 39.94 14.79 -1.21
C ILE A 22 39.53 13.37 -1.68
N PRO A 23 40.35 12.59 -2.44
CA PRO A 23 39.94 11.30 -2.98
C PRO A 23 39.78 10.23 -1.90
N TYR A 24 40.64 10.20 -0.88
CA TYR A 24 40.54 9.18 0.18
C TYR A 24 39.24 9.31 0.97
N LYS A 25 38.77 10.56 1.16
CA LYS A 25 37.54 10.85 1.91
C LYS A 25 36.29 10.53 1.09
N LEU A 26 36.34 10.71 -0.23
CA LEU A 26 35.25 10.32 -1.14
C LEU A 26 35.15 8.80 -1.27
N ILE A 27 36.29 8.10 -1.34
CA ILE A 27 36.33 6.63 -1.42
C ILE A 27 35.76 6.00 -0.14
N SER A 28 36.10 6.50 1.04
CA SER A 28 35.55 5.96 2.29
C SER A 28 34.05 6.22 2.46
N ILE A 29 33.55 7.37 1.98
CA ILE A 29 32.11 7.67 1.94
C ILE A 29 31.39 6.76 0.94
N LEU A 30 32.03 6.46 -0.20
CA LEU A 30 31.48 5.57 -1.23
C LEU A 30 31.39 4.13 -0.73
N GLU A 31 32.38 3.63 0.00
CA GLU A 31 32.34 2.30 0.62
C GLU A 31 31.29 2.20 1.73
N LEU A 32 31.16 3.23 2.56
CA LEU A 32 30.08 3.28 3.57
C LEU A 32 28.68 3.28 2.92
N TRP A 33 28.51 4.04 1.84
CA TRP A 33 27.27 4.03 1.06
C TRP A 33 27.01 2.67 0.43
N ARG A 34 28.03 2.03 -0.12
CA ARG A 34 27.93 0.71 -0.74
C ARG A 34 27.56 -0.38 0.26
N ILE A 35 28.06 -0.34 1.49
CA ILE A 35 27.70 -1.30 2.55
C ILE A 35 26.25 -1.11 2.99
N LYS A 36 25.81 0.15 3.23
CA LYS A 36 24.41 0.45 3.54
C LYS A 36 23.44 0.06 2.41
N LEU A 37 23.88 0.24 1.16
CA LEU A 37 23.10 -0.15 0.00
C LEU A 37 23.01 -1.68 -0.09
N LEU A 38 24.12 -2.41 0.13
CA LEU A 38 24.16 -3.88 0.11
C LEU A 38 23.30 -4.52 1.21
N GLU A 39 23.20 -3.90 2.38
CA GLU A 39 22.33 -4.35 3.48
C GLU A 39 20.84 -4.14 3.19
N SER A 40 20.51 -3.13 2.36
CA SER A 40 19.13 -2.85 1.94
C SER A 40 18.73 -3.51 0.62
N VAL A 41 19.66 -4.13 -0.11
CA VAL A 41 19.39 -4.94 -1.32
C VAL A 41 18.30 -6.00 -1.12
N PRO A 42 18.31 -6.85 -0.07
CA PRO A 42 17.27 -7.86 0.08
C PRO A 42 15.87 -7.26 0.29
N PHE A 43 15.79 -6.11 0.98
CA PHE A 43 14.53 -5.38 1.16
C PHE A 43 14.05 -4.74 -0.15
N ILE A 44 14.96 -4.15 -0.93
CA ILE A 44 14.65 -3.55 -2.24
C ILE A 44 14.21 -4.65 -3.23
N ILE A 45 14.87 -5.80 -3.24
CA ILE A 45 14.51 -6.94 -4.09
C ILE A 45 13.15 -7.49 -3.69
N ALA A 46 12.88 -7.69 -2.40
CA ALA A 46 11.57 -8.12 -1.92
C ALA A 46 10.48 -7.12 -2.35
N CYS A 47 10.72 -5.83 -2.17
CA CYS A 47 9.80 -4.77 -2.56
C CYS A 47 9.57 -4.74 -4.09
N ALA A 48 10.62 -4.91 -4.89
CA ALA A 48 10.53 -4.97 -6.35
C ALA A 48 9.76 -6.22 -6.82
N VAL A 49 9.99 -7.39 -6.21
CA VAL A 49 9.26 -8.62 -6.50
C VAL A 49 7.78 -8.45 -6.15
N PHE A 50 7.45 -7.94 -4.96
CA PHE A 50 6.07 -7.65 -4.57
C PHE A 50 5.40 -6.67 -5.54
N LEU A 51 6.05 -5.54 -5.85
CA LEU A 51 5.51 -4.56 -6.79
C LEU A 51 5.34 -5.12 -8.21
N SER A 52 6.22 -6.04 -8.65
CA SER A 52 6.11 -6.71 -9.94
C SER A 52 4.93 -7.69 -10.00
N VAL A 53 4.70 -8.48 -8.94
CA VAL A 53 3.59 -9.44 -8.85
C VAL A 53 2.25 -8.70 -8.82
N ILE A 54 2.17 -7.60 -8.08
CA ILE A 54 0.95 -6.81 -7.96
C ILE A 54 0.69 -5.98 -9.24
N SER A 55 1.74 -5.47 -9.91
CA SER A 55 1.63 -4.87 -11.25
C SER A 55 1.12 -5.84 -12.31
N LEU A 56 1.54 -7.11 -12.26
CA LEU A 56 1.11 -8.13 -13.22
C LEU A 56 -0.38 -8.46 -13.07
N LYS A 57 -0.94 -8.31 -11.86
CA LYS A 57 -2.34 -8.54 -11.53
C LYS A 57 -3.23 -7.33 -11.84
N SER A 58 -2.69 -6.11 -11.91
CA SER A 58 -3.50 -4.89 -12.09
C SER A 58 -2.78 -3.77 -12.90
N PRO A 59 -3.31 -3.37 -14.07
CA PRO A 59 -2.70 -2.33 -14.92
C PRO A 59 -2.73 -0.92 -14.31
N ILE A 60 -3.52 -0.74 -13.26
CA ILE A 60 -3.76 0.52 -12.56
C ILE A 60 -2.56 0.93 -11.69
N LEU A 61 -1.79 -0.04 -11.19
CA LEU A 61 -0.56 0.23 -10.42
C LEU A 61 0.58 0.76 -11.27
N LEU A 62 0.71 0.28 -12.52
CA LEU A 62 1.67 0.83 -13.47
C LEU A 62 1.37 2.30 -13.76
N PHE A 63 0.11 2.65 -13.94
CA PHE A 63 -0.32 4.04 -14.12
C PHE A 63 0.00 4.88 -12.88
N CYS A 64 -0.24 4.36 -11.67
CA CYS A 64 0.11 5.02 -10.42
C CYS A 64 1.62 5.25 -10.27
N LEU A 65 2.45 4.26 -10.60
CA LEU A 65 3.90 4.35 -10.47
C LEU A 65 4.49 5.36 -11.46
N VAL A 66 3.98 5.38 -12.70
CA VAL A 66 4.34 6.38 -13.71
C VAL A 66 3.90 7.78 -13.26
N PHE A 67 2.68 7.93 -12.77
CA PHE A 67 2.15 9.21 -12.30
C PHE A 67 2.89 9.73 -11.06
N GLY A 68 3.18 8.86 -10.08
CA GLY A 68 3.98 9.19 -8.90
C GLY A 68 5.41 9.59 -9.24
N SER A 69 6.03 8.90 -10.20
CA SER A 69 7.34 9.27 -10.75
C SER A 69 7.30 10.64 -11.44
N PHE A 70 6.25 10.91 -12.23
CA PHE A 70 6.06 12.18 -12.90
C PHE A 70 5.89 13.35 -11.92
N VAL A 71 5.07 13.18 -10.88
CA VAL A 71 4.89 14.18 -9.82
C VAL A 71 6.21 14.44 -9.07
N ALA A 72 6.98 13.38 -8.79
CA ALA A 72 8.28 13.50 -8.15
C ALA A 72 9.28 14.33 -9.00
N VAL A 73 9.26 14.14 -10.32
CA VAL A 73 10.08 14.93 -11.26
C VAL A 73 9.63 16.39 -11.32
N ILE A 74 8.32 16.66 -11.30
CA ILE A 74 7.79 18.04 -11.28
C ILE A 74 8.21 18.76 -9.98
N ILE A 75 8.09 18.11 -8.82
CA ILE A 75 8.51 18.68 -7.53
C ILE A 75 10.02 18.97 -7.53
N HIS A 76 10.82 18.09 -8.13
CA HIS A 76 12.26 18.29 -8.26
C HIS A 76 12.60 19.51 -9.14
N LYS A 77 11.92 19.67 -10.29
CA LYS A 77 12.07 20.81 -11.20
C LYS A 77 11.64 22.12 -10.53
N ILE A 78 10.49 22.14 -9.86
CA ILE A 78 9.98 23.32 -9.16
C ILE A 78 10.88 23.71 -7.97
N GLY A 79 11.39 22.74 -7.21
CA GLY A 79 12.27 22.99 -6.08
C GLY A 79 13.62 23.60 -6.49
N HIS A 80 14.09 23.27 -7.69
CA HIS A 80 15.30 23.84 -8.26
C HIS A 80 15.12 25.30 -8.68
N GLU A 81 13.98 25.64 -9.32
CA GLU A 81 13.65 27.01 -9.73
C GLU A 81 13.43 27.95 -8.53
N VAL A 82 12.94 27.44 -7.40
CA VAL A 82 12.63 28.22 -6.19
C VAL A 82 13.83 28.34 -5.23
N ASN A 83 15.04 27.90 -5.64
CA ASN A 83 16.28 28.00 -4.86
C ASN A 83 16.17 27.41 -3.43
N LEU A 84 15.36 26.38 -3.26
CA LEU A 84 15.12 25.76 -1.95
C LEU A 84 16.30 24.84 -1.57
N PRO A 85 16.68 24.79 -0.28
CA PRO A 85 17.73 23.88 0.19
C PRO A 85 17.38 22.43 -0.11
N LYS A 86 18.31 21.70 -0.77
CA LYS A 86 18.15 20.32 -1.29
C LYS A 86 17.49 19.33 -0.32
N ARG A 87 17.69 19.50 0.99
CA ARG A 87 17.10 18.65 2.04
C ARG A 87 15.58 18.74 2.12
N TYR A 88 15.00 19.92 1.91
CA TYR A 88 13.55 20.12 1.95
C TYR A 88 12.87 19.61 0.68
N ILE A 89 13.53 19.71 -0.47
CA ILE A 89 13.03 19.15 -1.74
C ILE A 89 12.89 17.63 -1.64
N ILE A 90 13.89 16.94 -1.06
CA ILE A 90 13.84 15.49 -0.85
C ILE A 90 12.72 15.09 0.11
N LEU A 91 12.52 15.83 1.21
CA LEU A 91 11.43 15.56 2.15
C LEU A 91 10.05 15.77 1.50
N LEU A 92 9.89 16.84 0.71
CA LEU A 92 8.64 17.13 0.01
C LEU A 92 8.34 16.07 -1.06
N GLN A 93 9.36 15.57 -1.76
CA GLN A 93 9.23 14.50 -2.74
C GLN A 93 8.81 13.18 -2.09
N ILE A 94 9.43 12.80 -0.97
CA ILE A 94 9.05 11.60 -0.21
C ILE A 94 7.62 11.72 0.32
N LEU A 95 7.25 12.88 0.87
CA LEU A 95 5.90 13.13 1.36
C LEU A 95 4.86 13.06 0.22
N GLY A 96 5.16 13.65 -0.93
CA GLY A 96 4.27 13.63 -2.09
C GLY A 96 4.05 12.22 -2.63
N VAL A 97 5.12 11.43 -2.79
CA VAL A 97 5.01 10.03 -3.23
C VAL A 97 4.28 9.18 -2.19
N ALA A 98 4.57 9.36 -0.90
CA ALA A 98 3.89 8.62 0.17
C ALA A 98 2.40 8.95 0.24
N LEU A 99 2.03 10.22 0.06
CA LEU A 99 0.64 10.66 0.06
C LEU A 99 -0.12 10.09 -1.15
N ILE A 100 0.46 10.16 -2.36
CA ILE A 100 -0.14 9.56 -3.56
C ILE A 100 -0.30 8.05 -3.39
N PHE A 101 0.71 7.36 -2.85
CA PHE A 101 0.65 5.92 -2.62
C PHE A 101 -0.38 5.55 -1.54
N SER A 102 -0.52 6.38 -0.51
CA SER A 102 -1.52 6.18 0.55
C SER A 102 -2.94 6.43 0.07
N LEU A 103 -3.17 7.47 -0.74
CA LEU A 103 -4.47 7.71 -1.39
C LEU A 103 -4.80 6.60 -2.38
N PHE A 104 -3.81 6.13 -3.13
CA PHE A 104 -3.98 5.01 -4.04
C PHE A 104 -4.39 3.72 -3.31
N TRP A 105 -3.72 3.41 -2.20
CA TRP A 105 -4.14 2.29 -1.34
C TRP A 105 -5.55 2.52 -0.83
N LEU A 106 -5.89 3.72 -0.35
CA LEU A 106 -7.23 4.01 0.12
C LEU A 106 -8.29 3.79 -0.97
N ASP A 107 -8.05 4.24 -2.20
CA ASP A 107 -8.95 4.03 -3.34
C ASP A 107 -9.02 2.55 -3.78
N TYR A 108 -7.90 1.83 -3.72
CA TYR A 108 -7.84 0.39 -4.02
C TYR A 108 -8.60 -0.44 -2.98
N PHE A 109 -8.56 -0.04 -1.70
CA PHE A 109 -9.39 -0.62 -0.64
C PHE A 109 -10.80 -0.03 -0.59
N ALA A 110 -11.07 1.07 -1.31
CA ALA A 110 -12.37 1.69 -1.45
C ALA A 110 -13.16 1.16 -2.66
N GLU A 111 -13.00 -0.12 -3.00
CA GLU A 111 -14.13 -0.83 -3.60
C GLU A 111 -15.35 -0.54 -2.73
N PRO A 112 -16.50 -0.19 -3.34
CA PRO A 112 -17.63 0.28 -2.57
C PRO A 112 -17.94 -0.76 -1.50
N ALA A 113 -18.34 -0.31 -0.30
CA ALA A 113 -18.72 -1.15 0.84
C ALA A 113 -19.91 -2.12 0.56
N GLN A 114 -20.20 -2.39 -0.72
CA GLN A 114 -20.74 -3.62 -1.27
C GLN A 114 -19.87 -4.82 -0.84
N ALA A 115 -19.99 -5.16 0.44
CA ALA A 115 -19.84 -6.49 0.97
C ALA A 115 -18.44 -7.13 0.84
N GLN A 116 -17.51 -6.76 1.71
CA GLN A 116 -16.43 -7.68 2.07
C GLN A 116 -16.96 -8.88 2.88
N PHE A 117 -18.18 -8.79 3.42
CA PHE A 117 -18.84 -9.85 4.16
C PHE A 117 -19.92 -10.52 3.30
N PHE A 118 -19.88 -11.85 3.27
CA PHE A 118 -20.84 -12.72 2.59
C PHE A 118 -20.83 -12.63 1.06
N LYS A 119 -19.80 -12.05 0.43
CA LYS A 119 -19.74 -11.98 -1.04
C LYS A 119 -19.38 -13.34 -1.62
N LYS A 120 -18.40 -14.01 -1.03
CA LYS A 120 -17.98 -15.35 -1.44
C LYS A 120 -19.08 -16.36 -1.15
N ALA A 121 -19.75 -16.24 -0.01
CA ALA A 121 -20.95 -17.02 0.27
C ALA A 121 -22.07 -16.79 -0.75
N GLU A 122 -22.39 -15.54 -1.10
CA GLU A 122 -23.40 -15.26 -2.14
C GLU A 122 -23.03 -15.90 -3.48
N ASP A 123 -21.77 -15.80 -3.89
CA ASP A 123 -21.27 -16.39 -5.13
C ASP A 123 -21.35 -17.93 -5.11
N PHE A 124 -21.06 -18.57 -3.97
CA PHE A 124 -21.28 -20.01 -3.78
C PHE A 124 -22.75 -20.39 -3.99
N PHE A 125 -23.67 -19.74 -3.27
CA PHE A 125 -25.09 -20.07 -3.37
C PHE A 125 -25.66 -19.77 -4.75
N LYS A 126 -25.20 -18.70 -5.40
CA LYS A 126 -25.54 -18.42 -6.80
C LYS A 126 -25.10 -19.57 -7.70
N ASN A 127 -23.84 -19.98 -7.62
CA ASN A 127 -23.29 -21.02 -8.48
C ASN A 127 -23.93 -22.39 -8.22
N THR A 128 -24.07 -22.80 -6.96
CA THR A 128 -24.67 -24.10 -6.58
C THR A 128 -26.13 -24.19 -6.99
N LEU A 129 -26.93 -23.13 -6.79
CA LEU A 129 -28.35 -23.16 -7.13
C LEU A 129 -28.59 -23.02 -8.64
N THR A 130 -27.67 -22.42 -9.39
CA THR A 130 -27.75 -22.37 -10.87
C THR A 130 -27.28 -23.64 -11.56
N GLN A 131 -26.45 -24.45 -10.91
CA GLN A 131 -25.94 -25.71 -11.49
C GLN A 131 -27.01 -26.83 -11.52
N GLY A 132 -28.07 -26.73 -10.71
CA GLY A 132 -29.10 -27.76 -10.60
C GLY A 132 -30.50 -27.38 -11.08
N ALA A 133 -30.73 -26.13 -11.51
CA ALA A 133 -32.05 -25.65 -11.90
C ALA A 133 -32.01 -24.83 -13.18
N ASP A 134 -32.73 -25.27 -14.22
CA ASP A 134 -33.02 -24.54 -15.47
C ASP A 134 -33.83 -23.23 -15.26
N THR A 135 -34.01 -22.79 -14.01
CA THR A 135 -34.75 -21.57 -13.67
C THR A 135 -33.79 -20.38 -13.65
N GLY A 136 -33.45 -19.91 -14.85
CA GLY A 136 -32.65 -18.71 -15.09
C GLY A 136 -33.23 -17.45 -14.43
N ASN A 137 -32.32 -16.55 -14.06
CA ASN A 137 -32.51 -15.19 -13.54
C ASN A 137 -33.23 -15.02 -12.19
N ASN A 138 -34.34 -15.72 -11.92
CA ASN A 138 -35.14 -15.48 -10.72
C ASN A 138 -34.45 -15.99 -9.44
N THR A 139 -33.79 -17.15 -9.51
CA THR A 139 -33.07 -17.75 -8.37
C THR A 139 -31.85 -16.90 -7.98
N GLN A 140 -31.12 -16.38 -8.95
CA GLN A 140 -29.96 -15.50 -8.69
C GLN A 140 -30.39 -14.17 -8.06
N ALA A 141 -31.52 -13.61 -8.50
CA ALA A 141 -32.11 -12.41 -7.91
C ALA A 141 -32.57 -12.66 -6.46
N ALA A 142 -33.22 -13.81 -6.19
CA ALA A 142 -33.63 -14.19 -4.85
C ALA A 142 -32.44 -14.38 -3.90
N VAL A 143 -31.37 -15.05 -4.35
CA VAL A 143 -30.13 -15.22 -3.56
C VAL A 143 -29.50 -13.85 -3.27
N SER A 144 -29.35 -13.00 -4.30
CA SER A 144 -28.82 -11.63 -4.12
C SER A 144 -29.64 -10.81 -3.11
N LEU A 145 -30.97 -10.92 -3.17
CA LEU A 145 -31.86 -10.23 -2.24
C LEU A 145 -31.67 -10.72 -0.80
N VAL A 146 -31.63 -12.04 -0.57
CA VAL A 146 -31.41 -12.61 0.77
C VAL A 146 -30.07 -12.17 1.35
N PHE A 147 -29.01 -12.21 0.56
CA PHE A 147 -27.68 -11.76 0.99
C PHE A 147 -27.62 -10.24 1.26
N ASN A 148 -28.35 -9.44 0.50
CA ASN A 148 -28.46 -8.01 0.76
C ASN A 148 -29.24 -7.70 2.04
N VAL A 149 -30.33 -8.43 2.32
CA VAL A 149 -31.04 -8.34 3.59
C VAL A 149 -30.14 -8.78 4.75
N LEU A 150 -29.39 -9.86 4.60
CA LEU A 150 -28.46 -10.35 5.63
C LEU A 150 -27.36 -9.32 5.95
N ARG A 151 -26.80 -8.69 4.92
CA ARG A 151 -25.81 -7.60 5.09
C ARG A 151 -26.42 -6.38 5.76
N ALA A 152 -27.65 -5.99 5.38
CA ALA A 152 -28.34 -4.87 6.01
C ALA A 152 -28.61 -5.14 7.50
N LEU A 153 -29.05 -6.35 7.85
CA LEU A 153 -29.26 -6.77 9.23
C LEU A 153 -27.95 -6.83 10.02
N TYR A 154 -26.87 -7.30 9.39
CA TYR A 154 -25.54 -7.32 9.99
C TYR A 154 -25.01 -5.91 10.27
N LEU A 155 -25.16 -4.97 9.33
CA LEU A 155 -24.80 -3.57 9.54
C LEU A 155 -25.65 -2.92 10.63
N LEU A 156 -26.96 -3.22 10.67
CA LEU A 156 -27.85 -2.76 11.72
C LEU A 156 -27.42 -3.30 13.10
N TYR A 157 -27.06 -4.58 13.18
CA TYR A 157 -26.54 -5.19 14.40
C TYR A 157 -25.26 -4.49 14.88
N ILE A 158 -24.29 -4.26 13.98
CA ILE A 158 -23.07 -3.52 14.32
C ILE A 158 -23.43 -2.12 14.82
N ALA A 159 -24.29 -1.39 14.12
CA ALA A 159 -24.68 -0.03 14.50
C ALA A 159 -25.30 0.02 15.90
N VAL A 160 -26.25 -0.87 16.20
CA VAL A 160 -26.90 -0.95 17.52
C VAL A 160 -25.90 -1.35 18.60
N SER A 161 -25.03 -2.33 18.33
CA SER A 161 -24.01 -2.76 19.29
C SER A 161 -23.00 -1.65 19.61
N LEU A 162 -22.66 -0.81 18.63
CA LEU A 162 -21.73 0.29 18.78
C LEU A 162 -22.28 1.38 19.69
N ILE A 163 -23.60 1.64 19.61
CA ILE A 163 -24.28 2.56 20.54
C ILE A 163 -24.12 2.07 21.99
N GLY A 164 -24.25 0.75 22.23
CA GLY A 164 -24.02 0.13 23.53
C GLY A 164 -22.59 0.33 24.04
N VAL A 165 -21.60 0.14 23.17
CA VAL A 165 -20.18 0.37 23.50
C VAL A 165 -19.92 1.84 23.82
N ILE A 166 -20.41 2.77 23.00
CA ILE A 166 -20.22 4.22 23.20
C ILE A 166 -20.87 4.67 24.50
N ASN A 167 -22.06 4.15 24.83
CA ASN A 167 -22.74 4.47 26.07
C ASN A 167 -21.96 3.96 27.30
N ALA A 168 -21.40 2.75 27.24
CA ALA A 168 -20.56 2.20 28.30
C ALA A 168 -19.28 3.04 28.48
N VAL A 169 -18.63 3.46 27.38
CA VAL A 169 -17.47 4.37 27.43
C VAL A 169 -17.82 5.69 28.10
N ARG A 170 -19.00 6.27 27.81
CA ARG A 170 -19.43 7.55 28.40
C ARG A 170 -19.75 7.47 29.88
N LYS A 171 -20.09 6.28 30.37
CA LYS A 171 -20.47 6.06 31.76
C LYS A 171 -19.33 5.49 32.61
N ASP A 172 -18.12 5.41 32.05
CA ASP A 172 -16.97 4.73 32.66
C ASP A 172 -17.28 3.28 33.08
N GLU A 173 -18.26 2.65 32.42
CA GLU A 173 -18.58 1.22 32.56
C GLU A 173 -17.56 0.38 31.79
N ASP A 174 -17.51 -0.92 32.05
CA ASP A 174 -16.60 -1.89 31.38
C ASP A 174 -16.93 -2.05 29.88
N TRP A 175 -16.61 -1.03 29.08
CA TRP A 175 -16.87 -0.96 27.64
C TRP A 175 -16.20 -2.09 26.88
N GLN A 176 -15.07 -2.58 27.38
CA GLN A 176 -14.36 -3.71 26.79
C GLN A 176 -15.21 -4.99 26.87
N SER A 177 -15.94 -5.21 27.96
CA SER A 177 -16.82 -6.38 28.10
C SER A 177 -17.98 -6.31 27.10
N VAL A 178 -18.57 -5.12 26.95
CA VAL A 178 -19.68 -4.85 26.02
C VAL A 178 -19.23 -4.97 24.55
N ALA A 179 -18.00 -4.57 24.23
CA ALA A 179 -17.44 -4.60 22.88
C ALA A 179 -17.02 -6.01 22.40
N ARG A 180 -16.76 -6.95 23.31
CA ARG A 180 -16.33 -8.31 22.94
C ARG A 180 -17.37 -9.05 22.11
N THR A 181 -18.63 -8.97 22.50
CA THR A 181 -19.73 -9.67 21.83
C THR A 181 -19.87 -9.29 20.35
N PRO A 182 -19.99 -8.01 19.97
CA PRO A 182 -20.06 -7.65 18.55
C PRO A 182 -18.76 -7.94 17.79
N LEU A 183 -17.60 -7.77 18.43
CA LEU A 183 -16.31 -8.06 17.79
C LEU A 183 -16.17 -9.54 17.43
N LEU A 184 -16.57 -10.46 18.33
CA LEU A 184 -16.56 -11.90 18.05
C LEU A 184 -17.46 -12.26 16.86
N VAL A 185 -18.64 -11.63 16.75
CA VAL A 185 -19.55 -11.85 15.61
C VAL A 185 -18.91 -11.40 14.30
N VAL A 186 -18.26 -10.23 14.27
CA VAL A 186 -17.55 -9.74 13.08
C VAL A 186 -16.48 -10.72 12.63
N VAL A 187 -15.66 -11.21 13.57
CA VAL A 187 -14.59 -12.18 13.29
C VAL A 187 -15.14 -13.52 12.83
N ALA A 188 -16.22 -14.02 13.44
CA ALA A 188 -16.84 -15.27 13.01
C ALA A 188 -17.38 -15.17 11.58
N VAL A 189 -18.02 -14.05 11.23
CA VAL A 189 -18.56 -13.81 9.89
C VAL A 189 -17.44 -13.68 8.84
N THR A 190 -16.32 -13.01 9.14
CA THR A 190 -15.19 -12.94 8.20
C THR A 190 -14.57 -14.31 7.97
N ILE A 191 -14.35 -15.09 9.04
CA ILE A 191 -13.79 -16.44 8.93
C ILE A 191 -14.73 -17.31 8.10
N ALA A 192 -16.05 -17.27 8.34
CA ALA A 192 -17.02 -18.02 7.55
C ALA A 192 -16.97 -17.65 6.05
N ASP A 193 -16.86 -16.37 5.70
CA ASP A 193 -16.78 -15.95 4.30
C ASP A 193 -15.45 -16.37 3.64
N VAL A 194 -14.33 -16.30 4.37
CA VAL A 194 -13.02 -16.77 3.90
C VAL A 194 -13.00 -18.30 3.76
N LEU A 195 -13.57 -19.05 4.72
CA LEU A 195 -13.72 -20.49 4.62
C LEU A 195 -14.60 -20.87 3.43
N THR A 196 -15.65 -20.11 3.16
CA THR A 196 -16.48 -20.32 1.97
C THR A 196 -15.67 -20.07 0.70
N ALA A 197 -14.80 -19.06 0.68
CA ALA A 197 -13.86 -18.84 -0.42
C ALA A 197 -12.90 -20.03 -0.62
N PHE A 198 -12.43 -20.64 0.46
CA PHE A 198 -11.59 -21.85 0.38
C PHE A 198 -12.38 -23.07 -0.10
N VAL A 199 -13.64 -23.22 0.30
CA VAL A 199 -14.52 -24.33 -0.14
C VAL A 199 -14.90 -24.21 -1.63
N ILE A 200 -15.15 -22.99 -2.12
CA ILE A 200 -15.40 -22.77 -3.55
C ILE A 200 -14.15 -23.14 -4.38
N GLY A 201 -12.95 -22.93 -3.82
CA GLY A 201 -11.70 -23.08 -4.55
C GLY A 201 -11.62 -22.12 -5.75
N ASP A 202 -10.43 -21.89 -6.30
CA ASP A 202 -10.29 -21.20 -7.58
C ASP A 202 -10.75 -22.15 -8.70
N SER A 203 -12.07 -22.37 -8.80
CA SER A 203 -12.71 -23.24 -9.78
C SER A 203 -12.56 -22.75 -11.23
N ASN A 204 -11.74 -21.71 -11.48
CA ASN A 204 -11.46 -21.12 -12.78
C ASN A 204 -10.12 -21.59 -13.39
N SER A 205 -9.48 -22.63 -12.87
CA SER A 205 -8.21 -23.11 -13.43
C SER A 205 -8.31 -24.28 -14.41
N ASN A 206 -9.49 -24.66 -14.90
CA ASN A 206 -9.63 -25.65 -15.98
C ASN A 206 -11.00 -25.52 -16.66
N ASN A 207 -11.08 -24.78 -17.78
CA ASN A 207 -11.73 -25.19 -19.03
C ASN A 207 -11.97 -23.99 -19.97
N GLN A 208 -11.75 -24.25 -21.27
CA GLN A 208 -11.86 -23.39 -22.47
C GLN A 208 -10.56 -22.63 -22.77
N GLN A 209 -9.65 -23.08 -23.67
CA GLN A 209 -9.80 -23.71 -24.99
C GLN A 209 -10.73 -22.96 -25.93
#